data_AF-A0A3N4GWK3-F1
#
_entry.id   AF-A0A3N4GWK3-F1
#
_cell.length_a   1.000
_cell.length_b   1.000
_cell.length_c   1.000
_cell.angle_alpha   90.00
_cell.angle_beta   90.00
_cell.angle_gamma   90.00
#
_symmetry.space_group_name_H-M   'P 1'
#
loop_
_entity.id
_entity.type
_entity.pdbx_description
1 polymer ?
#
loop_
_entity_poly.entity_id
_entity_poly.type
_entity_poly.pdbx_seq_one_letter_code
_entity_poly.pdbx_strand_id
1 'polypeptide(L)'
;MRTKLSCVLFIFLFLVSCKTDKPKNELEGNWYGFDSDSSYYELYISDTLIILNHENLGIAEYLYQRDGNKLITTTPLFFERVWTLKDLRDSVFILSDTLETHHYRRILEPLNFFESVYDSLGFINFKEKFSERTKKHRK
;
A
#
# COMPACT_ATOMS: atom_id res chain seq x y z
N MET A 1 50.89 -22.66 -21.41
CA MET A 1 49.95 -21.53 -21.65
C MET A 1 48.54 -21.95 -21.24
N ARG A 2 48.17 -21.84 -19.95
CA ARG A 2 46.88 -22.38 -19.46
C ARG A 2 46.27 -21.60 -18.29
N THR A 3 46.61 -20.32 -18.15
CA THR A 3 46.23 -19.49 -16.99
C THR A 3 45.42 -18.24 -17.34
N LYS A 4 45.15 -17.96 -18.61
CA LYS A 4 44.41 -16.75 -19.02
C LYS A 4 42.89 -16.95 -19.17
N LEU A 5 42.37 -18.16 -19.05
CA LEU A 5 40.94 -18.44 -19.27
C LEU A 5 40.06 -18.17 -18.03
N SER A 6 40.62 -18.16 -16.81
CA SER A 6 39.82 -18.00 -15.59
C SER A 6 39.39 -16.56 -15.28
N CYS A 7 40.03 -15.54 -15.85
CA CYS A 7 39.66 -14.14 -15.60
C CYS A 7 38.37 -13.71 -16.30
N VAL A 8 38.01 -14.35 -17.43
CA VAL A 8 36.82 -13.98 -18.20
C VAL A 8 35.53 -14.43 -17.49
N LEU A 9 35.59 -15.51 -16.71
CA LEU A 9 34.43 -16.05 -15.99
C LEU A 9 33.98 -15.16 -14.81
N PHE A 10 34.93 -14.43 -14.19
CA PHE A 10 34.63 -13.59 -13.02
C PHE A 10 33.91 -12.30 -13.38
N ILE A 11 34.07 -11.80 -14.62
CA ILE A 11 33.43 -10.57 -15.10
C ILE A 11 31.93 -10.82 -15.38
N PHE A 12 31.55 -12.03 -15.81
CA PHE A 12 30.15 -12.37 -16.05
C PHE A 12 29.30 -12.41 -14.78
N LEU A 13 29.91 -12.71 -13.61
CA LEU A 13 29.19 -12.77 -12.33
C LEU A 13 28.78 -11.39 -11.79
N PHE A 14 29.44 -10.31 -12.20
CA PHE A 14 29.07 -8.95 -11.78
C PHE A 14 27.90 -8.36 -12.58
N LEU A 15 27.60 -8.87 -13.77
CA LEU A 15 26.56 -8.31 -14.65
C LEU A 15 25.15 -8.86 -14.39
N VAL A 16 24.99 -9.87 -13.53
CA VAL A 16 23.67 -10.49 -13.26
C VAL A 16 22.98 -9.88 -12.04
N SER A 17 23.62 -8.98 -11.29
CA SER A 17 22.94 -8.21 -10.23
C SER A 17 22.25 -6.97 -10.80
N CYS A 18 21.45 -7.15 -11.84
CA CYS A 18 20.48 -6.15 -12.25
C CYS A 18 19.33 -6.26 -11.25
N LYS A 19 19.36 -5.43 -10.19
CA LYS A 19 18.21 -5.28 -9.30
C LYS A 19 17.03 -4.88 -10.17
N THR A 20 16.02 -5.75 -10.25
CA THR A 20 14.72 -5.36 -10.78
C THR A 20 14.15 -4.32 -9.82
N ASP A 21 14.35 -3.04 -10.14
CA ASP A 21 13.64 -1.96 -9.47
C ASP A 21 12.15 -2.24 -9.69
N LYS A 22 11.48 -2.70 -8.64
CA LYS A 22 10.02 -2.83 -8.67
C LYS A 22 9.46 -1.45 -8.99
N PRO A 23 8.53 -1.32 -9.96
CA PRO A 23 7.93 -0.04 -10.25
C PRO A 23 7.33 0.51 -8.95
N LYS A 24 7.66 1.77 -8.63
CA LYS A 24 7.19 2.45 -7.43
C LYS A 24 5.66 2.45 -7.44
N ASN A 25 5.05 2.00 -6.35
CA ASN A 25 3.61 2.02 -6.21
C ASN A 25 3.13 3.44 -5.89
N GLU A 26 2.56 4.13 -6.87
CA GLU A 26 2.06 5.50 -6.73
C GLU A 26 0.95 5.63 -5.68
N LEU A 27 0.24 4.54 -5.37
CA LEU A 27 -0.80 4.53 -4.34
C LEU A 27 -0.22 4.44 -2.92
N GLU A 28 1.03 4.01 -2.77
CA GLU A 28 1.63 3.82 -1.45
C GLU A 28 1.68 5.15 -0.68
N GLY A 29 1.22 5.13 0.58
CA GLY A 29 1.23 6.27 1.48
C GLY A 29 -0.03 6.43 2.33
N ASN A 30 -0.09 7.57 3.01
CA ASN A 30 -1.21 7.98 3.84
C ASN A 30 -2.15 8.88 3.06
N TRP A 31 -3.45 8.62 3.17
CA TRP A 31 -4.50 9.32 2.45
C TRP A 31 -5.68 9.58 3.37
N TYR A 32 -6.47 10.59 3.05
CA TYR A 32 -7.75 10.83 3.71
C TYR A 32 -8.83 11.13 2.68
N GLY A 33 -10.08 10.93 3.09
CA GLY A 33 -11.24 11.36 2.34
C GLY A 33 -12.43 11.58 3.25
N PHE A 34 -13.56 11.90 2.62
CA PHE A 34 -14.83 12.14 3.29
C PHE A 34 -15.94 11.42 2.56
N ASP A 35 -16.85 10.83 3.32
CA ASP A 35 -18.08 10.26 2.79
C ASP A 35 -19.11 11.36 2.54
N SER A 36 -20.21 10.99 1.87
CA SER A 36 -21.30 11.92 1.52
C SER A 36 -21.96 12.58 2.73
N ASP A 37 -21.87 11.96 3.91
CA ASP A 37 -22.37 12.45 5.20
C ASP A 37 -21.33 13.30 5.96
N SER A 38 -20.20 13.63 5.31
CA SER A 38 -19.04 14.31 5.91
C SER A 38 -18.26 13.48 6.94
N SER A 39 -18.53 12.17 7.06
CA SER A 39 -17.71 11.28 7.88
C SER A 39 -16.27 11.25 7.35
N TYR A 40 -15.31 11.40 8.25
CA TYR A 40 -13.89 11.37 7.94
C TYR A 40 -13.34 9.94 7.96
N TYR A 41 -12.46 9.62 7.02
CA TYR A 41 -11.71 8.37 7.03
C TYR A 41 -10.28 8.55 6.52
N GLU A 42 -9.38 7.73 7.06
CA GLU A 42 -7.97 7.65 6.66
C GLU A 42 -7.66 6.31 6.04
N LEU A 43 -6.79 6.32 5.03
CA LEU A 43 -6.26 5.12 4.40
C LEU A 43 -4.76 5.12 4.48
N TYR A 44 -4.21 4.01 4.94
CA TYR A 44 -2.82 3.67 4.69
C TYR A 44 -2.75 2.59 3.62
N ILE A 45 -2.01 2.86 2.55
CA ILE A 45 -1.81 1.94 1.44
C ILE A 45 -0.34 1.54 1.40
N SER A 46 -0.09 0.23 1.43
CA SER A 46 1.23 -0.38 1.25
C SER A 46 1.28 -1.14 -0.08
N ASP A 47 2.30 -1.98 -0.30
CA ASP A 47 2.44 -2.80 -1.52
C ASP A 47 1.20 -3.66 -1.85
N THR A 48 0.57 -4.28 -0.83
CA THR A 48 -0.53 -5.24 -1.03
C THR A 48 -1.71 -5.07 -0.07
N LEU A 49 -1.59 -4.15 0.89
CA LEU A 49 -2.57 -3.95 1.95
C LEU A 49 -3.06 -2.51 1.98
N ILE A 50 -4.37 -2.34 2.11
CA ILE A 50 -5.05 -1.10 2.45
C ILE A 50 -5.59 -1.25 3.87
N ILE A 51 -5.33 -0.26 4.70
CA ILE A 51 -5.89 -0.13 6.05
C ILE A 51 -6.76 1.11 6.05
N LEU A 52 -8.06 0.91 6.21
CA LEU A 52 -9.05 1.97 6.38
C LEU A 52 -9.25 2.21 7.87
N ASN A 53 -9.19 3.46 8.31
CA ASN A 53 -9.63 3.87 9.63
C ASN A 53 -10.81 4.82 9.45
N HIS A 54 -12.00 4.34 9.78
CA HIS A 54 -13.24 5.09 9.67
C HIS A 54 -13.77 5.39 11.07
N GLU A 55 -14.20 6.63 11.31
CA GLU A 55 -14.62 7.10 12.65
C GLU A 55 -15.66 6.18 13.32
N ASN A 56 -16.71 5.80 12.58
CA ASN A 56 -17.81 4.96 13.10
C ASN A 56 -17.57 3.44 13.06
N LEU A 57 -16.73 2.95 12.13
CA LEU A 57 -16.54 1.51 11.89
C LEU A 57 -15.24 0.98 12.52
N GLY A 58 -14.32 1.88 12.90
CA GLY A 58 -12.98 1.55 13.33
C GLY A 58 -12.08 1.13 12.16
N ILE A 59 -11.16 0.24 12.45
CA ILE A 59 -10.10 -0.18 11.51
C ILE A 59 -10.58 -1.38 10.68
N ALA A 60 -10.47 -1.28 9.36
CA ALA A 60 -10.69 -2.37 8.43
C ALA A 60 -9.45 -2.61 7.55
N GLU A 61 -9.13 -3.88 7.32
CA GLU A 61 -7.98 -4.30 6.52
C GLU A 61 -8.48 -4.93 5.20
N TYR A 62 -7.87 -4.56 4.08
CA TYR A 62 -8.16 -5.12 2.76
C TYR A 62 -6.85 -5.49 2.08
N LEU A 63 -6.78 -6.72 1.56
CA LEU A 63 -5.80 -7.02 0.52
C LEU A 63 -6.22 -6.32 -0.76
N TYR A 64 -5.26 -5.97 -1.60
CA TYR A 64 -5.61 -5.45 -2.91
C TYR A 64 -4.66 -5.87 -4.02
N GLN A 65 -5.20 -5.84 -5.23
CA GLN A 65 -4.46 -6.01 -6.48
C GLN A 65 -4.81 -4.89 -7.44
N ARG A 66 -3.80 -4.38 -8.16
CA ARG A 66 -3.98 -3.40 -9.22
C ARG A 66 -3.87 -4.09 -10.58
N ASP A 67 -4.86 -3.84 -11.44
CA ASP A 67 -4.88 -4.25 -12.84
C ASP A 67 -5.20 -3.02 -13.71
N GLY A 68 -4.15 -2.32 -14.16
CA GLY A 68 -4.28 -1.06 -14.90
C GLY A 68 -4.98 0.03 -14.07
N ASN A 69 -6.20 0.40 -14.50
CA ASN A 69 -7.07 1.37 -13.82
C ASN A 69 -8.10 0.70 -12.89
N LYS A 70 -7.97 -0.60 -12.62
CA LYS A 70 -8.82 -1.31 -11.67
C LYS A 70 -8.05 -1.58 -10.39
N LEU A 71 -8.73 -1.41 -9.27
CA LEU A 71 -8.26 -1.78 -7.94
C LEU A 71 -9.23 -2.81 -7.38
N ILE A 72 -8.75 -4.03 -7.17
CA ILE A 72 -9.55 -5.13 -6.64
C ILE A 72 -9.20 -5.24 -5.16
N THR A 73 -10.17 -4.99 -4.27
CA THR A 73 -9.99 -5.10 -2.82
C THR A 73 -10.66 -6.35 -2.31
N THR A 74 -9.97 -7.11 -1.47
CA THR A 74 -10.45 -8.37 -0.88
C THR A 74 -10.45 -8.26 0.63
N THR A 75 -11.62 -8.49 1.24
CA THR A 75 -11.77 -8.54 2.70
C THR A 75 -11.17 -9.82 3.28
N PRO A 76 -10.93 -9.91 4.61
CA PRO A 76 -10.49 -11.15 5.27
C PRO A 76 -11.47 -12.32 5.10
N LEU A 77 -12.73 -12.04 4.78
CA LEU A 77 -13.77 -13.04 4.49
C LEU A 77 -13.84 -13.40 3.00
N PHE A 78 -12.83 -13.02 2.20
CA PHE A 78 -12.72 -13.29 0.76
C PHE A 78 -13.81 -12.66 -0.11
N PHE A 79 -14.52 -11.64 0.39
CA PHE A 79 -15.36 -10.81 -0.47
C PHE A 79 -14.51 -9.83 -1.26
N GLU A 80 -14.65 -9.87 -2.58
CA GLU A 80 -13.98 -8.97 -3.51
C GLU A 80 -14.88 -7.82 -3.93
N ARG A 81 -14.28 -6.65 -4.08
CA ARG A 81 -14.91 -5.47 -4.66
C ARG A 81 -13.97 -4.86 -5.69
N VAL A 82 -14.52 -4.50 -6.85
CA VAL A 82 -13.75 -3.95 -7.96
C VAL A 82 -14.02 -2.47 -8.07
N TRP A 83 -12.97 -1.67 -7.91
CA TRP A 83 -13.01 -0.23 -8.02
C TRP A 83 -12.35 0.21 -9.33
N THR A 84 -12.88 1.28 -9.91
CA THR A 84 -12.22 2.03 -10.97
C THR A 84 -11.37 3.11 -10.33
N LEU A 85 -10.07 3.07 -10.57
CA LEU A 85 -9.10 4.08 -10.17
C LEU A 85 -9.02 5.18 -11.25
N LYS A 86 -9.32 6.42 -10.85
CA LYS A 86 -9.29 7.60 -11.70
C LYS A 86 -8.39 8.67 -11.10
N ASP A 87 -7.88 9.55 -11.96
CA ASP A 87 -7.09 10.73 -11.57
C ASP A 87 -5.94 10.46 -10.59
N LEU A 88 -5.29 9.30 -10.73
CA LEU A 88 -4.11 8.99 -9.91
C LEU A 88 -2.98 9.97 -10.22
N ARG A 89 -2.67 10.81 -9.24
CA ARG A 89 -1.56 11.77 -9.23
C ARG A 89 -0.85 11.68 -7.89
N ASP A 90 0.25 12.39 -7.75
CA ASP A 90 1.06 12.35 -6.52
C ASP A 90 0.27 12.72 -5.26
N SER A 91 -0.73 13.61 -5.33
CA SER A 91 -1.45 14.11 -4.16
C SER A 91 -2.92 13.71 -4.09
N VAL A 92 -3.47 13.10 -5.13
CA VAL A 92 -4.90 12.77 -5.21
C VAL A 92 -5.13 11.49 -5.99
N PHE A 93 -6.18 10.76 -5.64
CA PHE A 93 -6.78 9.74 -6.49
C PHE A 93 -8.27 9.61 -6.19
N ILE A 94 -8.99 8.96 -7.10
CA ILE A 94 -10.42 8.72 -6.99
C ILE A 94 -10.68 7.23 -7.17
N LEU A 95 -11.44 6.63 -6.26
CA LEU A 95 -12.02 5.29 -6.45
C LEU A 95 -13.50 5.44 -6.73
N SER A 96 -14.00 4.73 -7.74
CA SER A 96 -15.42 4.70 -8.03
C SER A 96 -15.85 3.32 -8.47
N ASP A 97 -17.01 2.87 -8.04
CA ASP A 97 -17.70 1.72 -8.61
C ASP A 97 -19.12 2.12 -9.04
N THR A 98 -20.04 1.16 -9.14
CA THR A 98 -21.43 1.44 -9.51
C THR A 98 -22.26 2.05 -8.39
N LEU A 99 -21.80 1.99 -7.14
CA LEU A 99 -22.53 2.40 -5.95
C LEU A 99 -22.04 3.74 -5.43
N GLU A 100 -20.73 3.95 -5.40
CA GLU A 100 -20.14 5.11 -4.75
C GLU A 100 -18.86 5.60 -5.42
N THR A 101 -18.45 6.82 -5.04
CA THR A 101 -17.22 7.46 -5.49
C THR A 101 -16.55 8.13 -4.31
N HIS A 102 -15.30 7.75 -4.06
CA HIS A 102 -14.48 8.28 -2.99
C HIS A 102 -13.33 9.11 -3.57
N HIS A 103 -13.16 10.30 -3.02
CA HIS A 103 -12.07 11.19 -3.35
C HIS A 103 -11.03 11.15 -2.24
N TYR A 104 -9.78 10.86 -2.60
CA TYR A 104 -8.68 10.77 -1.67
C TYR A 104 -7.65 11.85 -1.92
N ARG A 105 -7.10 12.38 -0.83
CA ARG A 105 -6.00 13.34 -0.82
C ARG A 105 -4.86 12.81 0.03
N ARG A 106 -3.63 13.01 -0.42
CA ARG A 106 -2.45 12.54 0.28
C ARG A 106 -2.23 13.37 1.54
N ILE A 107 -1.92 12.71 2.64
CA ILE A 107 -1.45 13.35 3.87
C ILE A 107 0.07 13.58 3.71
N LEU A 108 0.52 14.82 3.88
CA LEU A 108 1.94 15.21 3.72
C LEU A 108 2.78 14.95 4.99
N GLU A 109 2.19 14.35 6.02
CA GLU A 109 2.87 13.90 7.23
C GLU A 109 3.71 12.64 6.98
N PRO A 110 4.71 12.33 7.84
CA PRO A 110 5.59 11.18 7.64
C PRO A 110 4.80 9.90 7.32
N LEU A 111 5.37 9.07 6.45
CA LEU A 111 4.83 7.83 5.83
C LEU A 111 4.31 6.76 6.81
N ASN A 112 4.30 7.05 8.09
CA ASN A 112 3.94 6.15 9.15
C ASN A 112 2.53 6.49 9.64
N PHE A 113 1.54 5.71 9.22
CA PHE A 113 0.18 5.69 9.81
C PHE A 113 0.22 5.67 11.35
N PHE A 114 1.30 5.12 11.92
CA PHE A 114 1.53 5.03 13.35
C PHE A 114 2.07 6.27 14.06
N GLU A 115 2.25 7.38 13.34
CA GLU A 115 2.64 8.67 13.89
C GLU A 115 1.47 9.67 13.85
N SER A 116 0.50 9.50 12.95
CA SER A 116 -0.68 10.38 12.80
C SER A 116 -1.87 10.01 13.69
N VAL A 117 -2.00 8.75 14.15
CA VAL A 117 -3.18 8.24 14.90
C VAL A 117 -2.86 7.97 16.38
N TYR A 118 -2.29 8.94 17.09
CA TYR A 118 -1.67 8.68 18.41
C TYR A 118 -2.63 8.44 19.60
N ASP A 119 -3.97 8.48 19.43
CA ASP A 119 -4.87 8.61 20.60
C ASP A 119 -5.96 7.53 20.78
N SER A 120 -5.76 6.29 20.32
CA SER A 120 -6.67 5.18 20.68
C SER A 120 -5.94 3.93 21.19
N LEU A 121 -6.46 3.32 22.27
CA LEU A 121 -5.93 2.05 22.80
C LEU A 121 -6.02 0.90 21.77
N GLY A 122 -6.94 0.98 20.80
CA GLY A 122 -7.02 0.04 19.67
C GLY A 122 -5.84 0.15 18.71
N PHE A 123 -5.29 1.35 18.54
CA PHE A 123 -4.15 1.63 17.68
C PHE A 123 -2.83 1.04 18.19
N ILE A 124 -2.58 1.04 19.51
CA ILE A 124 -1.35 0.45 20.08
C ILE A 124 -1.30 -1.06 19.80
N ASN A 125 -2.41 -1.76 20.03
CA ASN A 125 -2.51 -3.21 19.80
C ASN A 125 -2.40 -3.55 18.30
N PHE A 126 -2.95 -2.69 17.44
CA PHE A 126 -2.79 -2.79 15.99
C PHE A 126 -1.34 -2.54 15.54
N LYS A 127 -0.66 -1.53 16.08
CA LYS A 127 0.76 -1.21 15.79
C LYS A 127 1.70 -2.37 16.09
N GLU A 128 1.50 -3.00 17.24
CA GLU A 128 2.28 -4.17 17.63
C GLU A 128 2.04 -5.33 16.65
N LYS A 129 0.78 -5.70 16.40
CA LYS A 129 0.43 -6.79 15.48
C LYS A 129 0.85 -6.51 14.03
N PHE A 130 0.72 -5.28 13.56
CA PHE A 130 1.12 -4.89 12.21
C PHE A 130 2.65 -4.96 12.02
N SER A 131 3.40 -4.46 13.00
CA SER A 131 4.87 -4.51 13.00
C SER A 131 5.39 -5.96 13.00
N GLU A 132 4.73 -6.85 13.72
CA GLU A 132 5.06 -8.29 13.72
C GLU A 132 4.80 -8.95 12.37
N ARG A 133 3.65 -8.66 11.73
CA ARG A 133 3.27 -9.23 10.43
C ARG A 133 4.18 -8.77 9.29
N THR A 134 4.55 -7.50 9.27
CA THR A 134 5.39 -6.91 8.20
C THR A 134 6.88 -7.26 8.35
N LYS A 135 7.40 -7.43 9.59
CA LYS A 135 8.77 -7.94 9.80
C LYS A 135 8.96 -9.38 9.29
N LYS A 136 7.90 -10.20 9.31
CA LYS A 136 7.96 -11.60 8.86
C LYS A 136 8.11 -11.74 7.33
N HIS A 137 7.78 -10.70 6.55
CA HIS A 137 7.90 -10.69 5.09
C HIS A 137 9.22 -10.08 4.56
N ARG A 138 10.14 -9.69 5.45
CA ARG A 138 11.47 -9.16 5.09
C ARG A 138 12.64 -10.14 5.30
N LYS A 139 12.37 -11.43 5.52
CA LYS A 139 13.39 -12.49 5.56
C LYS A 139 13.26 -13.43 4.38
#